data_AF-A0AAU0WC50-F1
#
_entry.id   AF-A0AAU0WC50-F1
#
_cell.length_a   1.000
_cell.length_b   1.000
_cell.length_c   1.000
_cell.angle_alpha   90.00
_cell.angle_beta   90.00
_cell.angle_gamma   90.00
#
_symmetry.space_group_name_H-M   'P 1'
#
loop_
_entity.id
_entity.type
_entity.pdbx_description
1 polymer ?
#
loop_
_entity_poly.entity_id
_entity_poly.type
_entity_poly.pdbx_seq_one_letter_code
_entity_poly.pdbx_strand_id
1 'polypeptide(L)'
;MAGTAPLAASTVPHPRRPFQSGAPQPGRLRHWYENDLGWATVPVAPGEPLRLVTGVRFDVLEVPARAGLRALRHLAPGSPVAVQGGRMRLLVAAGGAEELPGLLDWLEWGAAALDLDLRALGAGGAMDAPARPGPGRPVQGAAAWLRPPESGCEVEASLPTLSAMGGVGGAPDLVRLVNTVATECHRIRLRRAEHGPQNSQALASS
;
A
#
# COMPACT_ATOMS: atom_id res chain seq x y z
N MET A 1 42.92 17.22 67.17
CA MET A 1 41.56 17.58 66.73
C MET A 1 41.43 17.18 65.26
N ALA A 2 40.98 15.96 65.00
CA ALA A 2 40.76 15.42 63.67
C ALA A 2 39.52 16.09 63.03
N GLY A 3 39.57 16.33 61.71
CA GLY A 3 38.53 17.02 60.96
C GLY A 3 37.37 16.14 60.51
N THR A 4 36.36 16.76 59.89
CA THR A 4 35.45 16.07 58.97
C THR A 4 34.80 17.11 58.04
N ALA A 5 35.08 17.02 56.75
CA ALA A 5 34.33 17.74 55.71
C ALA A 5 33.07 16.93 55.34
N PRO A 6 31.90 17.56 55.10
CA PRO A 6 30.73 16.83 54.65
C PRO A 6 30.85 16.43 53.18
N LEU A 7 30.56 15.16 52.90
CA LEU A 7 30.47 14.56 51.58
C LEU A 7 29.31 15.19 50.79
N ALA A 8 29.62 15.83 49.66
CA ALA A 8 28.62 16.24 48.69
C ALA A 8 28.00 14.99 48.03
N ALA A 9 26.72 14.75 48.28
CA ALA A 9 25.96 13.73 47.59
C ALA A 9 25.80 14.14 46.12
N SER A 10 26.48 13.43 45.22
CA SER A 10 26.31 13.56 43.78
C SER A 10 24.92 13.00 43.40
N THR A 11 23.90 13.85 43.38
CA THR A 11 22.59 13.52 42.82
C THR A 11 22.73 13.41 41.30
N VAL A 12 23.10 12.23 40.83
CA VAL A 12 23.09 11.92 39.39
C VAL A 12 21.64 11.94 38.93
N PRO A 13 21.25 12.79 37.96
CA PRO A 13 19.91 12.77 37.42
C PRO A 13 19.66 11.41 36.77
N HIS A 14 18.53 10.80 37.12
CA HIS A 14 18.16 9.46 36.66
C HIS A 14 18.20 9.41 35.11
N PRO A 15 18.60 8.27 34.53
CA PRO A 15 18.60 8.11 33.08
C PRO A 15 17.20 8.45 32.56
N ARG A 16 17.11 9.50 31.75
CA ARG A 16 15.85 9.92 31.14
C ARG A 16 15.28 8.70 30.44
N ARG A 17 14.05 8.31 30.76
CA ARG A 17 13.29 7.33 29.97
C ARG A 17 13.49 7.71 28.49
N PRO A 18 13.77 6.75 27.60
CA PRO A 18 13.80 7.04 26.18
C PRO A 18 12.51 7.77 25.84
N PHE A 19 12.64 8.95 25.24
CA PHE A 19 11.52 9.62 24.59
C PHE A 19 10.95 8.60 23.61
N GLN A 20 9.82 7.99 23.95
CA GLN A 20 9.09 7.14 23.02
C GLN A 20 8.62 8.09 21.93
N SER A 21 9.40 8.23 20.86
CA SER A 21 8.96 8.87 19.63
C SER A 21 7.63 8.23 19.26
N GLY A 22 6.57 9.03 19.32
CA GLY A 22 5.20 8.56 19.38
C GLY A 22 4.90 7.50 18.33
N ALA A 23 4.69 6.27 18.78
CA ALA A 23 3.92 5.33 17.99
C ALA A 23 2.60 6.04 17.59
N PRO A 24 2.18 5.96 16.32
CA PRO A 24 0.93 6.58 15.90
C PRO A 24 -0.18 6.05 16.82
N GLN A 25 -0.78 6.94 17.63
CA GLN A 25 -1.87 6.55 18.50
C GLN A 25 -3.00 6.04 17.60
N PRO A 26 -3.42 4.77 17.71
CA PRO A 26 -4.36 4.16 16.76
C PRO A 26 -5.64 4.98 16.60
N GLY A 27 -6.10 5.63 17.68
CA GLY A 27 -7.26 6.54 17.66
C GLY A 27 -7.08 7.79 16.79
N ARG A 28 -5.88 8.38 16.73
CA ARG A 28 -5.61 9.57 15.89
C ARG A 28 -5.58 9.19 14.40
N LEU A 29 -5.01 8.03 14.08
CA LEU A 29 -4.97 7.54 12.70
C LEU A 29 -6.36 7.16 12.20
N ARG A 30 -7.15 6.46 13.03
CA ARG A 30 -8.57 6.16 12.76
C ARG A 30 -9.36 7.44 12.52
N HIS A 31 -9.23 8.44 13.40
CA HIS A 31 -9.92 9.71 13.26
C HIS A 31 -9.60 10.42 11.94
N TRP A 32 -8.33 10.47 11.53
CA TRP A 32 -7.92 11.04 10.24
C TRP A 32 -8.59 10.34 9.05
N TYR A 33 -8.58 9.00 9.04
CA TYR A 33 -9.25 8.24 7.96
C TYR A 33 -10.76 8.46 7.93
N GLU A 34 -11.43 8.36 9.08
CA GLU A 34 -12.88 8.41 9.15
C GLU A 34 -13.43 9.84 8.96
N ASN A 35 -12.73 10.87 9.47
CA ASN A 35 -13.24 12.23 9.50
C ASN A 35 -12.64 13.13 8.42
N ASP A 36 -11.34 13.02 8.13
CA ASP A 36 -10.69 13.88 7.15
C ASP A 36 -10.77 13.31 5.73
N LEU A 37 -10.77 11.97 5.60
CA LEU A 37 -10.87 11.27 4.31
C LEU A 37 -12.24 10.61 4.06
N GLY A 38 -13.07 10.46 5.09
CA GLY A 38 -14.38 9.81 4.98
C GLY A 38 -14.31 8.31 4.68
N TRP A 39 -13.20 7.65 5.02
CA TRP A 39 -12.95 6.24 4.73
C TRP A 39 -13.27 5.36 5.94
N ALA A 40 -14.11 4.35 5.71
CA ALA A 40 -14.48 3.39 6.75
C ALA A 40 -13.29 2.52 7.15
N THR A 41 -13.15 2.28 8.45
CA THR A 41 -12.09 1.42 8.99
C THR A 41 -12.70 0.21 9.70
N VAL A 42 -11.98 -0.91 9.70
CA VAL A 42 -12.41 -2.13 10.40
C VAL A 42 -12.04 -2.01 11.90
N PRO A 43 -12.89 -2.48 12.82
CA PRO A 43 -12.47 -2.70 14.20
C PRO A 43 -11.29 -3.69 14.24
N VAL A 44 -10.22 -3.33 14.94
CA VAL A 44 -9.01 -4.16 15.03
C VAL A 44 -8.66 -4.40 16.49
N ALA A 45 -8.07 -5.57 16.77
CA ALA A 45 -7.59 -5.88 18.11
C ALA A 45 -6.42 -4.94 18.49
N PRO A 46 -6.18 -4.67 19.79
CA PRO A 46 -5.03 -3.91 20.22
C PRO A 46 -3.73 -4.54 19.69
N GLY A 47 -2.93 -3.76 18.96
CA GLY A 47 -1.66 -4.21 18.38
C GLY A 47 -1.73 -4.67 16.92
N GLU A 48 -2.93 -4.81 16.35
CA GLU A 48 -3.09 -5.05 14.91
C GLU A 48 -3.07 -3.73 14.12
N PRO A 49 -2.55 -3.74 12.87
CA PRO A 49 -2.63 -2.57 12.00
C PRO A 49 -4.09 -2.23 11.73
N LEU A 50 -4.42 -0.93 11.76
CA LEU A 50 -5.73 -0.44 11.32
C LEU A 50 -5.96 -0.88 9.87
N ARG A 51 -7.20 -1.25 9.51
CA ARG A 51 -7.57 -1.65 8.15
C ARG A 51 -8.64 -0.74 7.58
N LEU A 52 -8.54 -0.42 6.31
CA LEU A 52 -9.51 0.37 5.53
C LEU A 52 -10.43 -0.56 4.76
N VAL A 53 -11.72 -0.29 4.77
CA VAL A 53 -12.73 -1.06 4.03
C VAL A 53 -12.65 -0.70 2.53
N THR A 54 -12.61 -1.72 1.67
CA THR A 54 -12.63 -1.57 0.20
C THR A 54 -14.04 -1.82 -0.36
N GLY A 55 -14.32 -1.34 -1.58
CA GLY A 55 -15.61 -1.44 -2.26
C GLY A 55 -16.74 -0.60 -1.72
N VAL A 56 -16.40 0.44 -0.95
CA VAL A 56 -17.35 1.48 -0.54
C VAL A 56 -17.00 2.79 -1.26
N ARG A 57 -15.80 3.33 -0.97
CA ARG A 57 -15.29 4.57 -1.58
C ARG A 57 -14.28 4.31 -2.69
N PHE A 58 -13.58 3.18 -2.61
CA PHE A 58 -12.53 2.79 -3.54
C PHE A 58 -12.33 1.29 -3.50
N ASP A 59 -11.83 0.75 -4.60
CA ASP A 59 -11.25 -0.58 -4.69
C ASP A 59 -9.72 -0.49 -4.74
N VAL A 60 -9.05 -1.63 -4.58
CA VAL A 60 -7.59 -1.68 -4.59
C VAL A 60 -7.11 -2.74 -5.54
N LEU A 61 -6.21 -2.38 -6.44
CA LEU A 61 -5.41 -3.32 -7.20
C LEU A 61 -4.05 -3.52 -6.52
N GLU A 62 -3.85 -4.70 -5.94
CA GLU A 62 -2.57 -5.14 -5.40
C GLU A 62 -1.72 -5.81 -6.48
N VAL A 63 -0.54 -5.26 -6.72
CA VAL A 63 0.36 -5.69 -7.80
C VAL A 63 1.80 -5.74 -7.31
N PRO A 64 2.72 -6.48 -7.97
CA PRO A 64 4.13 -6.40 -7.64
C PRO A 64 4.62 -4.96 -7.81
N ALA A 65 5.41 -4.44 -6.86
CA ALA A 65 5.80 -3.03 -6.88
C ALA A 65 6.50 -2.60 -8.18
N ARG A 66 7.30 -3.51 -8.79
CA ARG A 66 7.95 -3.27 -10.08
C ARG A 66 6.96 -3.07 -11.23
N ALA A 67 5.85 -3.80 -11.24
CA ALA A 67 4.80 -3.65 -12.23
C ALA A 67 3.98 -2.38 -11.98
N GLY A 68 3.58 -2.14 -10.73
CA GLY A 68 2.83 -0.95 -10.34
C GLY A 68 3.56 0.36 -10.66
N LEU A 69 4.89 0.42 -10.43
CA LEU A 69 5.71 1.58 -10.78
C LEU A 69 5.62 2.00 -12.25
N ARG A 70 5.50 1.03 -13.17
CA ARG A 70 5.30 1.32 -14.58
C ARG A 70 3.91 1.87 -14.83
N ALA A 71 2.91 1.34 -14.14
CA ALA A 71 1.51 1.73 -14.29
C ALA A 71 1.18 3.12 -13.74
N LEU A 72 2.01 3.69 -12.87
CA LEU A 72 1.84 5.04 -12.28
C LEU A 72 1.69 6.18 -13.28
N ARG A 73 2.08 5.99 -14.54
CA ARG A 73 1.96 6.98 -15.63
C ARG A 73 0.53 7.15 -16.14
N HIS A 74 -0.34 6.19 -15.84
CA HIS A 74 -1.75 6.23 -16.23
C HIS A 74 -2.60 6.89 -15.14
N LEU A 75 -2.17 6.74 -13.88
CA LEU A 75 -2.76 7.43 -12.75
C LEU A 75 -2.59 8.95 -12.80
N ALA A 76 -3.63 9.67 -12.38
CA ALA A 76 -3.53 11.09 -12.10
C ALA A 76 -2.49 11.36 -10.98
N PRO A 77 -1.83 12.53 -10.96
CA PRO A 77 -0.87 12.87 -9.91
C PRO A 77 -1.41 12.76 -8.48
N GLY A 78 -2.70 13.06 -8.29
CA GLY A 78 -3.41 12.98 -7.00
C GLY A 78 -3.97 11.59 -6.66
N SER A 79 -3.87 10.60 -7.55
CA SER A 79 -4.37 9.25 -7.26
C SER A 79 -3.54 8.61 -6.13
N PRO A 80 -4.17 8.14 -5.04
CA PRO A 80 -3.44 7.60 -3.92
C PRO A 80 -2.80 6.25 -4.27
N VAL A 81 -1.57 6.06 -3.81
CA VAL A 81 -0.82 4.82 -4.01
C VAL A 81 -0.12 4.45 -2.72
N ALA A 82 -0.33 3.23 -2.26
CA ALA A 82 0.35 2.69 -1.10
C ALA A 82 1.30 1.54 -1.48
N VAL A 83 2.24 1.22 -0.60
CA VAL A 83 3.14 0.08 -0.72
C VAL A 83 3.17 -0.71 0.58
N GLN A 84 3.21 -2.04 0.47
CA GLN A 84 3.38 -2.95 1.61
C GLN A 84 4.02 -4.26 1.13
N GLY A 85 5.05 -4.74 1.82
CA GLY A 85 5.62 -6.08 1.58
C GLY A 85 6.08 -6.34 0.15
N GLY A 86 6.59 -5.32 -0.56
CA GLY A 86 7.01 -5.44 -1.97
C GLY A 86 5.86 -5.42 -3.00
N ARG A 87 4.62 -5.23 -2.54
CA ARG A 87 3.46 -4.94 -3.38
C ARG A 87 3.12 -3.47 -3.36
N MET A 88 2.52 -3.03 -4.45
CA MET A 88 1.93 -1.71 -4.60
C MET A 88 0.41 -1.87 -4.63
N ARG A 89 -0.27 -0.97 -3.93
CA ARG A 89 -1.72 -0.86 -3.82
C ARG A 89 -2.14 0.39 -4.57
N LEU A 90 -2.72 0.18 -5.75
CA LEU A 90 -3.24 1.24 -6.60
C LEU A 90 -4.72 1.39 -6.25
N LEU A 91 -5.12 2.54 -5.71
CA LEU A 91 -6.53 2.79 -5.45
C LEU A 91 -7.22 3.08 -6.78
N VAL A 92 -8.38 2.46 -6.99
CA VAL A 92 -9.23 2.61 -8.17
C VAL A 92 -10.67 2.85 -7.72
N ALA A 93 -11.53 3.34 -8.62
CA ALA A 93 -12.91 3.62 -8.27
C ALA A 93 -13.62 2.36 -7.75
N ALA A 94 -14.55 2.53 -6.80
CA ALA A 94 -15.35 1.42 -6.31
C ALA A 94 -16.10 0.75 -7.48
N GLY A 95 -16.08 -0.58 -7.53
CA GLY A 95 -16.57 -1.38 -8.66
C GLY A 95 -15.47 -1.87 -9.60
N GLY A 96 -14.29 -1.22 -9.61
CA GLY A 96 -13.17 -1.62 -10.47
C GLY A 96 -12.64 -3.02 -10.17
N ALA A 97 -12.79 -3.52 -8.94
CA ALA A 97 -12.45 -4.90 -8.58
C ALA A 97 -13.40 -5.93 -9.19
N GLU A 98 -14.70 -5.59 -9.30
CA GLU A 98 -15.72 -6.44 -9.91
C GLU A 98 -15.59 -6.48 -11.44
N GLU A 99 -15.21 -5.34 -12.04
CA GLU A 99 -15.01 -5.21 -13.49
C GLU A 99 -13.71 -5.89 -13.97
N LEU A 100 -12.74 -6.08 -13.06
CA LEU A 100 -11.40 -6.57 -13.41
C LEU A 100 -11.38 -7.91 -14.16
N PRO A 101 -12.11 -8.98 -13.76
CA PRO A 101 -12.08 -10.25 -14.48
C PRO A 101 -12.56 -10.11 -15.92
N GLY A 102 -13.70 -9.44 -16.14
CA GLY A 102 -14.22 -9.19 -17.49
C GLY A 102 -13.30 -8.30 -18.33
N LEU A 103 -12.62 -7.34 -17.69
CA LEU A 103 -11.62 -6.51 -18.34
C LEU A 103 -10.37 -7.32 -18.75
N LEU A 104 -9.89 -8.22 -17.89
CA LEU A 104 -8.76 -9.10 -18.22
C LEU A 104 -9.12 -10.08 -19.34
N ASP A 105 -10.33 -10.60 -19.35
CA ASP A 105 -10.83 -11.44 -20.45
C ASP A 105 -10.89 -10.67 -21.76
N TRP A 106 -11.45 -9.46 -21.75
CA TRP A 106 -11.51 -8.58 -22.93
C TRP A 106 -10.13 -8.19 -23.46
N LEU A 107 -9.16 -7.99 -22.58
CA LEU A 107 -7.76 -7.73 -22.93
C LEU A 107 -6.98 -9.01 -23.33
N GLU A 108 -7.66 -10.15 -23.47
CA GLU A 108 -7.07 -11.45 -23.82
C GLU A 108 -6.06 -11.99 -22.78
N TRP A 109 -6.11 -11.48 -21.55
CA TRP A 109 -5.30 -11.97 -20.43
C TRP A 109 -5.99 -13.06 -19.62
N GLY A 110 -7.29 -13.34 -19.81
CA GLY A 110 -8.12 -14.23 -18.98
C GLY A 110 -7.45 -15.53 -18.51
N ALA A 111 -6.96 -16.37 -19.42
CA ALA A 111 -6.29 -17.62 -19.07
C ALA A 111 -4.92 -17.41 -18.38
N ALA A 112 -4.21 -16.35 -18.74
CA ALA A 112 -2.93 -15.98 -18.13
C ALA A 112 -3.09 -15.25 -16.79
N ALA A 113 -4.28 -14.71 -16.50
CA ALA A 113 -4.56 -13.88 -15.33
C ALA A 113 -4.36 -14.64 -14.01
N LEU A 114 -4.62 -15.95 -14.00
CA LEU A 114 -4.37 -16.83 -12.86
C LEU A 114 -2.89 -16.86 -12.45
N ASP A 115 -1.99 -16.69 -13.42
CA ASP A 115 -0.54 -16.64 -13.22
C ASP A 115 -0.01 -15.21 -13.02
N LEU A 116 -0.85 -14.19 -13.25
CA LEU A 116 -0.49 -12.81 -12.97
C LEU A 116 -0.59 -12.60 -11.46
N ASP A 117 0.48 -12.05 -10.88
CA ASP A 117 0.53 -11.76 -9.44
C ASP A 117 -0.27 -10.50 -9.06
N LEU A 118 -1.46 -10.36 -9.66
CA LEU A 118 -2.40 -9.24 -9.55
C LEU A 118 -3.61 -9.68 -8.72
N ARG A 119 -4.00 -8.87 -7.74
CA ARG A 119 -5.19 -9.11 -6.91
C ARG A 119 -6.04 -7.86 -6.84
N ALA A 120 -7.36 -8.02 -6.85
CA ALA A 120 -8.29 -6.92 -6.57
C ALA A 120 -8.94 -7.11 -5.20
N LEU A 121 -9.05 -6.03 -4.44
CA LEU A 121 -9.81 -5.94 -3.20
C LEU A 121 -10.99 -5.01 -3.47
N GLY A 122 -12.18 -5.60 -3.55
CA GLY A 122 -13.45 -4.91 -3.79
C GLY A 122 -14.34 -4.90 -2.56
N ALA A 123 -15.66 -4.94 -2.78
CA ALA A 123 -16.65 -4.96 -1.71
C ALA A 123 -16.42 -6.11 -0.72
N GLY A 124 -16.53 -5.81 0.57
CA GLY A 124 -16.28 -6.76 1.66
C GLY A 124 -14.80 -7.05 1.93
N GLY A 125 -13.89 -6.48 1.14
CA GLY A 125 -12.45 -6.53 1.37
C GLY A 125 -11.96 -5.45 2.34
N ALA A 126 -10.68 -5.55 2.71
CA ALA A 126 -9.98 -4.52 3.44
C ALA A 126 -8.49 -4.52 3.12
N MET A 127 -7.84 -3.34 3.19
CA MET A 127 -6.39 -3.20 3.10
C MET A 127 -5.82 -2.63 4.40
N ASP A 128 -4.58 -2.98 4.75
CA ASP A 128 -3.91 -2.32 5.88
C ASP A 128 -3.77 -0.82 5.60
N ALA A 129 -4.22 -0.03 6.57
CA ALA A 129 -4.24 1.42 6.53
C ALA A 129 -2.81 1.94 6.56
N PRO A 130 -2.36 2.65 5.52
CA PRO A 130 -1.01 3.18 5.54
C PRO A 130 -0.82 4.21 6.65
N ALA A 131 0.40 4.32 7.18
CA ALA A 131 0.68 5.37 8.15
C ALA A 131 0.48 6.76 7.52
N ARG A 132 -0.08 7.71 8.30
CA ARG A 132 -0.21 9.10 7.86
C ARG A 132 1.18 9.65 7.46
N PRO A 133 1.31 10.38 6.34
CA PRO A 133 2.56 11.04 6.00
C PRO A 133 2.96 12.02 7.10
N GLY A 134 4.18 11.93 7.59
CA GLY A 134 4.65 12.80 8.67
C GLY A 134 6.02 12.40 9.21
N PRO A 135 6.57 13.20 10.14
CA PRO A 135 7.86 12.91 10.79
C PRO A 135 7.69 11.71 11.73
N GLY A 136 7.94 10.52 11.21
CA GLY A 136 7.90 9.26 11.93
C GLY A 136 8.65 8.19 11.15
N ARG A 137 9.35 7.29 11.85
CA ARG A 137 10.09 6.21 11.18
C ARG A 137 9.09 5.15 10.71
N PRO A 138 9.06 4.79 9.42
CA PRO A 138 8.17 3.74 8.94
C PRO A 138 8.51 2.43 9.66
N VAL A 139 7.49 1.76 10.18
CA VAL A 139 7.63 0.42 10.75
C VAL A 139 7.89 -0.54 9.60
N GLN A 140 8.92 -1.38 9.73
CA GLN A 140 9.28 -2.32 8.68
C GLN A 140 8.11 -3.28 8.40
N GLY A 141 7.70 -3.35 7.13
CA GLY A 141 6.57 -4.20 6.70
C GLY A 141 5.19 -3.57 6.86
N ALA A 142 5.05 -2.40 7.49
CA ALA A 142 3.78 -1.68 7.55
C ALA A 142 3.45 -1.03 6.20
N ALA A 143 2.16 -0.83 5.94
CA ALA A 143 1.69 -0.10 4.77
C ALA A 143 2.14 1.38 4.85
N ALA A 144 2.63 1.92 3.74
CA ALA A 144 3.08 3.30 3.64
C ALA A 144 2.55 3.95 2.35
N TRP A 145 2.20 5.23 2.42
CA TRP A 145 1.82 6.01 1.24
C TRP A 145 3.06 6.30 0.38
N LEU A 146 3.01 5.92 -0.89
CA LEU A 146 3.92 6.40 -1.93
C LEU A 146 3.41 7.73 -2.51
N ARG A 147 2.09 7.81 -2.75
CA ARG A 147 1.36 9.04 -3.06
C ARG A 147 0.20 9.14 -2.07
N PRO A 148 0.23 10.06 -1.10
CA PRO A 148 -0.83 10.15 -0.12
C PRO A 148 -2.10 10.76 -0.72
N PRO A 149 -3.29 10.43 -0.18
CA PRO A 149 -4.52 11.12 -0.54
C PRO A 149 -4.46 12.59 -0.11
N GLU A 150 -4.90 13.49 -0.97
CA GLU A 150 -5.07 14.90 -0.62
C GLU A 150 -6.27 15.03 0.33
N SER A 151 -6.07 15.72 1.47
CA SER A 151 -7.15 15.95 2.43
C SER A 151 -8.13 16.98 1.87
N GLY A 152 -9.42 16.66 1.85
CA GLY A 152 -10.48 17.57 1.38
C GLY A 152 -10.81 17.53 -0.11
N CYS A 153 -10.14 16.69 -0.91
CA CYS A 153 -10.54 16.41 -2.28
C CYS A 153 -11.35 15.10 -2.32
N GLU A 154 -12.45 15.05 -3.07
CA GLU A 154 -13.19 13.80 -3.29
C GLU A 154 -12.26 12.83 -4.03
N VAL A 155 -11.65 11.90 -3.28
CA VAL A 155 -10.66 10.97 -3.84
C VAL A 155 -11.24 10.22 -5.01
N GLU A 156 -12.53 9.86 -4.96
CA GLU A 156 -13.30 9.21 -6.03
C GLU A 156 -13.12 9.87 -7.40
N ALA A 157 -13.08 11.22 -7.46
CA ALA A 157 -12.93 11.95 -8.71
C ALA A 157 -11.54 11.79 -9.36
N SER A 158 -10.54 11.38 -8.58
CA SER A 158 -9.16 11.17 -9.03
C SER A 158 -8.81 9.69 -9.23
N LEU A 159 -9.76 8.78 -9.02
CA LEU A 159 -9.51 7.34 -9.15
C LEU A 159 -9.77 6.86 -10.59
N PRO A 160 -8.93 5.96 -11.12
CA PRO A 160 -9.20 5.31 -12.39
C PRO A 160 -10.56 4.61 -12.37
N THR A 161 -11.38 4.83 -13.40
CA THR A 161 -12.70 4.22 -13.59
C THR A 161 -12.87 3.74 -15.04
N LEU A 162 -13.75 2.75 -15.27
CA LEU A 162 -14.26 2.42 -16.61
C LEU A 162 -15.35 3.38 -17.08
N SER A 163 -16.09 4.01 -16.16
CA SER A 163 -17.23 4.84 -16.50
C SER A 163 -16.82 6.27 -16.85
N ALA A 164 -16.90 6.59 -18.14
CA ALA A 164 -16.72 7.93 -18.70
C ALA A 164 -17.92 8.85 -18.41
N MET A 165 -18.05 9.32 -17.17
CA MET A 165 -18.80 10.56 -16.93
C MET A 165 -17.84 11.66 -16.50
N GLY A 166 -17.39 12.44 -17.49
CA GLY A 166 -16.84 13.77 -17.27
C GLY A 166 -15.31 13.88 -17.18
N GLY A 167 -14.56 13.40 -18.17
CA GLY A 167 -13.13 13.68 -18.26
C GLY A 167 -12.58 13.46 -19.67
N VAL A 168 -12.02 14.50 -20.26
CA VAL A 168 -11.54 14.61 -21.65
C VAL A 168 -10.80 13.36 -22.17
N GLY A 169 -11.45 12.64 -23.10
CA GLY A 169 -10.84 12.05 -24.29
C GLY A 169 -9.59 11.18 -24.15
N GLY A 170 -9.72 10.00 -23.54
CA GLY A 170 -8.76 8.90 -23.63
C GLY A 170 -9.44 7.58 -23.24
N ALA A 171 -8.97 6.44 -23.76
CA ALA A 171 -9.43 5.12 -23.29
C ALA A 171 -9.45 5.09 -21.74
N PRO A 172 -10.45 4.46 -21.10
CA PRO A 172 -10.67 4.58 -19.66
C PRO A 172 -9.38 4.23 -18.91
N ASP A 173 -9.01 5.07 -17.95
CA ASP A 173 -7.73 5.00 -17.23
C ASP A 173 -7.49 3.57 -16.68
N LEU A 174 -8.56 2.92 -16.20
CA LEU A 174 -8.49 1.54 -15.70
C LEU A 174 -8.02 0.53 -16.75
N VAL A 175 -8.43 0.63 -18.02
CA VAL A 175 -7.97 -0.26 -19.11
C VAL A 175 -6.46 -0.12 -19.30
N ARG A 176 -5.95 1.12 -19.38
CA ARG A 176 -4.52 1.39 -19.61
C ARG A 176 -3.68 0.94 -18.43
N LEU A 177 -4.20 1.16 -17.22
CA LEU A 177 -3.61 0.72 -15.98
C LEU A 177 -3.49 -0.81 -15.95
N VAL A 178 -4.62 -1.52 -16.11
CA VAL A 178 -4.68 -2.99 -16.04
C VAL A 178 -3.83 -3.64 -17.12
N ASN A 179 -3.93 -3.18 -18.38
CA ASN A 179 -3.12 -3.73 -19.47
C ASN A 179 -1.61 -3.57 -19.19
N THR A 180 -1.21 -2.42 -18.65
CA THR A 180 0.20 -2.17 -18.29
C THR A 180 0.66 -3.07 -17.15
N VAL A 181 -0.15 -3.19 -16.10
CA VAL A 181 0.19 -4.07 -14.97
C VAL A 181 0.28 -5.52 -15.45
N ALA A 182 -0.70 -6.00 -16.22
CA ALA A 182 -0.72 -7.36 -16.73
C ALA A 182 0.53 -7.68 -17.57
N THR A 183 0.86 -6.80 -18.53
CA THR A 183 2.07 -6.90 -19.34
C THR A 183 3.33 -6.97 -18.48
N GLU A 184 3.42 -6.13 -17.45
CA GLU A 184 4.61 -6.06 -16.59
C GLU A 184 4.73 -7.24 -15.64
N CYS A 185 3.62 -7.72 -15.08
CA CYS A 185 3.55 -8.95 -14.30
C CYS A 185 4.01 -10.14 -15.16
N HIS A 186 3.51 -10.23 -16.39
CA HIS A 186 3.92 -11.27 -17.34
C HIS A 186 5.42 -11.21 -17.64
N ARG A 187 5.96 -10.01 -17.92
CA ARG A 187 7.40 -9.81 -18.16
C ARG A 187 8.27 -10.22 -16.96
N ILE A 188 7.84 -9.91 -15.74
CA ILE A 188 8.54 -10.32 -14.51
C ILE A 188 8.54 -11.85 -14.39
N ARG A 189 7.40 -12.50 -14.67
CA ARG A 189 7.28 -13.96 -14.67
C ARG A 189 8.22 -14.61 -15.69
N LEU A 190 8.22 -14.13 -16.94
CA LEU A 190 9.10 -14.64 -17.98
C LEU A 190 10.57 -14.56 -17.57
N ARG A 191 11.00 -13.40 -17.05
CA ARG A 191 12.38 -13.23 -16.55
C ARG A 191 12.70 -14.21 -15.42
N ARG A 192 11.79 -14.46 -14.49
CA ARG A 192 12.01 -15.43 -13.41
C ARG A 192 12.16 -16.86 -13.94
N ALA A 193 11.40 -17.23 -14.96
CA ALA A 193 11.49 -18.55 -15.59
C ALA A 193 12.84 -18.73 -16.34
N GLU A 194 13.31 -17.70 -17.02
CA GLU A 194 14.63 -17.70 -17.69
C GLU A 194 15.79 -17.85 -16.71
N HIS A 195 15.65 -17.34 -15.48
CA HIS A 195 16.65 -17.42 -14.42
C HIS A 195 16.39 -18.61 -13.49
N GLY A 196 15.91 -19.74 -14.02
CA GLY A 196 15.60 -20.98 -13.29
C GLY A 196 16.72 -21.48 -12.35
N PRO A 197 16.43 -22.44 -11.44
CA PRO A 197 17.21 -22.69 -10.23
C PRO A 197 18.66 -23.12 -10.51
N GLN A 198 19.58 -22.17 -10.49
CA GLN A 198 21.03 -22.39 -10.52
C GLN A 198 21.53 -22.83 -9.14
N ASN A 199 21.10 -23.98 -8.62
CA ASN A 199 21.80 -24.70 -7.54
C ASN A 199 21.14 -26.05 -7.23
N SER A 200 21.66 -27.13 -7.82
CA SER A 200 21.49 -28.51 -7.31
C SER A 200 22.47 -29.55 -7.90
N GLN A 201 23.46 -29.18 -8.72
CA GLN A 201 24.35 -30.16 -9.38
C GLN A 201 25.84 -30.12 -8.98
N ALA A 202 26.22 -29.42 -7.90
CA ALA A 202 27.64 -29.26 -7.56
C ALA A 202 28.18 -30.14 -6.41
N LEU A 203 27.41 -31.08 -5.84
CA LEU A 203 27.88 -31.83 -4.63
C LEU A 203 27.78 -33.36 -4.67
N ALA A 204 27.64 -33.98 -5.86
CA ALA A 204 27.71 -35.44 -5.97
C ALA A 204 28.82 -35.87 -6.95
N SER A 205 30.06 -35.55 -6.63
CA SER A 205 31.26 -36.16 -7.22
C SER A 205 32.47 -35.87 -6.35
N SER A 206 32.68 -36.67 -5.30
CA SER A 206 33.99 -36.92 -4.67
C SER A 206 33.89 -38.19 -3.83
#